data_AF-A0A420DRT9-F1
#
_entry.id   AF-A0A420DRT9-F1
#
_cell.length_a   1.000
_cell.length_b   1.000
_cell.length_c   1.000
_cell.angle_alpha   90.00
_cell.angle_beta   90.00
_cell.angle_gamma   90.00
#
_symmetry.space_group_name_H-M   'P 1'
#
loop_
_entity.id
_entity.type
_entity.pdbx_description
1 polymer ?
#
loop_
_entity_poly.entity_id
_entity_poly.type
_entity_poly.pdbx_seq_one_letter_code
_entity_poly.pdbx_strand_id
1 'polypeptide(L)'
;MSARTVSVIIVSRGRPDALRRCLTAVAQLQYRPFEVVVVACPEGVAVTETQDVLPQIKCIAFDEANISAARNLALIHAAGEIVAFIDDDAVPEPQWLRHLVAPALRSDVGAMGGFVRGRNGISFQYKARTLDHQGTPQEVELDPLQATVLVPPKGRAIKTEGTNMAFRRDALVGIGGFDPAFRFYLDETDVNMRMARAGYATALVPLAQVHHGFAESARRRDDRVPRDLFEIGASWAVFQRKHIANDERAEHWTKQVGAERKRLLEHMVAGRLEPRDVRRLMKGLHAGYAQGQTRTFGSVTVARHPVLPFRPAAVLPRKAGFVAVRALQGAAAINAAAARAKEGSIETVLVLSLTALFHRVTFEQQGVWVQRGGLFGRAERSEPIFRLTTKSRRAARERRRVAQLRGLEDA
;
A
#
# COMPACT_ATOMS: atom_id res chain seq x y z
N MET A 1 9.26 -21.24 -16.70
CA MET A 1 7.89 -20.68 -16.84
C MET A 1 8.02 -19.20 -17.13
N SER A 2 7.31 -18.68 -18.14
CA SER A 2 7.36 -17.25 -18.47
C SER A 2 6.81 -16.41 -17.32
N ALA A 3 7.45 -15.28 -17.01
CA ALA A 3 6.94 -14.33 -16.02
C ALA A 3 5.61 -13.72 -16.50
N ARG A 4 4.65 -13.55 -15.59
CA ARG A 4 3.33 -12.98 -15.91
C ARG A 4 3.45 -11.49 -16.23
N THR A 5 2.61 -11.00 -17.13
CA THR A 5 2.48 -9.55 -17.35
C THR A 5 1.76 -8.89 -16.17
N VAL A 6 2.28 -7.76 -15.69
CA VAL A 6 1.70 -7.05 -14.54
C VAL A 6 1.46 -5.57 -14.87
N SER A 7 0.27 -5.06 -14.59
CA SER A 7 0.02 -3.61 -14.60
C SER A 7 0.07 -3.07 -13.17
N VAL A 8 1.04 -2.21 -12.89
CA VAL A 8 1.11 -1.46 -11.62
C VAL A 8 0.21 -0.24 -11.74
N ILE A 9 -0.83 -0.20 -10.89
CA ILE A 9 -1.86 0.84 -10.89
C ILE A 9 -1.64 1.76 -9.70
N ILE A 10 -1.58 3.06 -9.99
CA ILE A 10 -1.45 4.14 -9.00
C ILE A 10 -2.59 5.13 -9.22
N VAL A 11 -3.33 5.44 -8.16
CA VAL A 11 -4.34 6.50 -8.15
C VAL A 11 -3.82 7.64 -7.30
N SER A 12 -3.85 8.87 -7.82
CA SER A 12 -3.30 10.04 -7.13
C SER A 12 -4.21 11.25 -7.24
N ARG A 13 -4.40 11.99 -6.13
CA ARG A 13 -5.17 13.25 -6.13
C ARG A 13 -4.65 14.24 -5.09
N GLY A 14 -4.23 15.42 -5.57
CA GLY A 14 -3.75 16.53 -4.72
C GLY A 14 -2.46 16.22 -3.95
N ARG A 15 -1.61 15.33 -4.50
CA ARG A 15 -0.37 14.86 -3.85
C ARG A 15 0.81 14.66 -4.83
N PRO A 16 1.18 15.69 -5.62
CA PRO A 16 2.19 15.56 -6.66
C PRO A 16 3.54 15.05 -6.13
N ASP A 17 3.99 15.49 -4.94
CA ASP A 17 5.27 15.06 -4.38
C ASP A 17 5.28 13.60 -3.92
N ALA A 18 4.16 13.12 -3.38
CA ALA A 18 4.01 11.71 -3.00
C ALA A 18 4.05 10.84 -4.25
N LEU A 19 3.25 11.20 -5.27
CA LEU A 19 3.25 10.51 -6.56
C LEU A 19 4.64 10.47 -7.20
N ARG A 20 5.37 11.59 -7.22
CA ARG A 20 6.74 11.64 -7.76
C ARG A 20 7.65 10.64 -7.05
N ARG A 21 7.58 10.60 -5.72
CA ARG A 21 8.37 9.67 -4.89
C ARG A 21 7.97 8.21 -5.13
N CYS A 22 6.67 7.92 -5.28
CA CYS A 22 6.16 6.59 -5.61
C CYS A 22 6.68 6.14 -6.98
N LEU A 23 6.58 6.99 -8.01
CA LEU A 23 7.06 6.69 -9.37
C LEU A 23 8.57 6.46 -9.41
N THR A 24 9.36 7.25 -8.69
CA THR A 24 10.81 7.02 -8.55
C THR A 24 11.13 5.65 -7.95
N ALA A 25 10.31 5.18 -7.00
CA ALA A 25 10.47 3.86 -6.40
C ALA A 25 9.98 2.72 -7.30
N VAL A 26 8.85 2.91 -8.00
CA VAL A 26 8.33 1.96 -9.00
C VAL A 26 9.33 1.75 -10.14
N ALA A 27 10.08 2.78 -10.53
CA ALA A 27 11.14 2.66 -11.51
C ALA A 27 12.26 1.68 -11.07
N GLN A 28 12.43 1.46 -9.76
CA GLN A 28 13.44 0.56 -9.19
C GLN A 28 13.01 -0.90 -9.06
N LEU A 29 11.79 -1.25 -9.48
CA LEU A 29 11.30 -2.63 -9.39
C LEU A 29 12.13 -3.59 -10.23
N GLN A 30 12.51 -4.71 -9.60
CA GLN A 30 13.25 -5.80 -10.23
C GLN A 30 12.28 -6.89 -10.71
N TYR A 31 11.45 -6.54 -11.69
CA TYR A 31 10.50 -7.45 -12.31
C TYR A 31 10.37 -7.16 -13.80
N ARG A 32 10.18 -8.20 -14.63
CA ARG A 32 9.81 -8.07 -16.04
C ARG A 32 8.87 -9.23 -16.39
N PRO A 33 7.80 -9.02 -17.18
CA PRO A 33 7.33 -7.76 -17.80
C PRO A 33 6.26 -7.01 -16.96
N PHE A 34 6.44 -5.72 -16.64
CA PHE A 34 5.39 -4.87 -16.05
C PHE A 34 5.16 -3.57 -16.83
N GLU A 35 3.98 -2.98 -16.70
CA GLU A 35 3.62 -1.63 -17.16
C GLU A 35 3.13 -0.77 -15.99
N VAL A 36 3.05 0.55 -16.18
CA VAL A 36 2.57 1.49 -15.16
C VAL A 36 1.36 2.25 -15.68
N VAL A 37 0.27 2.25 -14.90
CA VAL A 37 -0.97 2.97 -15.16
C VAL A 37 -1.20 3.95 -14.02
N VAL A 38 -1.28 5.24 -14.33
CA VAL A 38 -1.54 6.31 -13.36
C VAL A 38 -2.87 6.96 -13.68
N VAL A 39 -3.76 7.01 -12.70
CA VAL A 39 -5.00 7.78 -12.77
C VAL A 39 -4.87 8.97 -11.83
N ALA A 40 -4.91 10.18 -12.37
CA ALA A 40 -4.53 11.37 -11.62
C ALA A 40 -5.33 12.63 -11.98
N CYS A 41 -5.47 13.53 -11.00
CA CYS A 41 -5.93 14.90 -11.23
C CYS A 41 -4.86 15.71 -12.01
N PRO A 42 -5.17 16.92 -12.52
CA PRO A 42 -4.26 17.69 -13.38
C PRO A 42 -2.83 17.86 -12.83
N GLU A 43 -2.68 18.13 -11.52
CA GLU A 43 -1.37 18.22 -10.86
C GLU A 43 -0.57 16.91 -10.93
N GLY A 44 -1.24 15.76 -10.82
CA GLY A 44 -0.59 14.46 -10.92
C GLY A 44 -0.29 14.07 -12.37
N VAL A 45 -1.09 14.50 -13.34
CA VAL A 45 -0.79 14.35 -14.78
C VAL A 45 0.54 15.05 -15.09
N ALA A 46 0.72 16.30 -14.65
CA ALA A 46 1.97 17.05 -14.82
C ALA A 46 3.19 16.35 -14.19
N VAL A 47 3.01 15.62 -13.08
CA VAL A 47 4.08 14.79 -12.49
C VAL A 47 4.47 13.64 -13.42
N THR A 48 3.50 12.99 -14.08
CA THR A 48 3.81 11.90 -15.02
C THR A 48 4.50 12.37 -16.29
N GLU A 49 4.15 13.55 -16.79
CA GLU A 49 4.76 14.15 -17.98
C GLU A 49 6.22 14.57 -17.76
N THR A 50 6.57 14.95 -16.52
CA THR A 50 7.93 15.33 -16.12
C THR A 50 8.77 14.16 -15.59
N GLN A 51 8.28 12.92 -15.71
CA GLN A 51 8.94 11.75 -15.13
C GLN A 51 9.85 11.03 -16.15
N ASP A 52 11.16 11.30 -16.07
CA ASP A 52 12.13 10.76 -17.01
C ASP A 52 12.43 9.26 -16.82
N VAL A 53 12.25 8.72 -15.60
CA VAL A 53 12.63 7.31 -15.31
C VAL A 53 11.59 6.28 -15.76
N LEU A 54 10.40 6.71 -16.16
CA LEU A 54 9.30 5.86 -16.61
C LEU A 54 8.58 6.51 -17.82
N PRO A 55 9.23 6.60 -18.99
CA PRO A 55 8.69 7.34 -20.14
C PRO A 55 7.44 6.71 -20.77
N GLN A 56 7.08 5.48 -20.39
CA GLN A 56 5.94 4.74 -20.97
C GLN A 56 4.72 4.65 -20.03
N ILE A 57 4.59 5.57 -19.06
CA ILE A 57 3.43 5.61 -18.18
C ILE A 57 2.15 5.82 -19.00
N LYS A 58 1.15 4.97 -18.77
CA LYS A 58 -0.23 5.23 -19.21
C LYS A 58 -0.87 6.18 -18.19
N CYS A 59 -0.90 7.47 -18.47
CA CYS A 59 -1.59 8.43 -17.63
C CYS A 59 -3.03 8.65 -18.13
N ILE A 60 -4.00 8.64 -17.20
CA ILE A 60 -5.40 8.94 -17.47
C ILE A 60 -5.85 10.03 -16.50
N ALA A 61 -6.39 11.13 -17.04
CA ALA A 61 -6.90 12.22 -16.24
C ALA A 61 -8.21 11.84 -15.53
N PHE A 62 -8.29 12.13 -14.23
CA PHE A 62 -9.48 11.92 -13.40
C PHE A 62 -9.43 12.83 -12.18
N ASP A 63 -10.42 13.71 -12.03
CA ASP A 63 -10.46 14.69 -10.92
C ASP A 63 -11.74 14.61 -10.07
N GLU A 64 -12.16 13.38 -9.76
CA GLU A 64 -13.24 13.15 -8.82
C GLU A 64 -12.74 12.47 -7.53
N ALA A 65 -13.42 12.75 -6.41
CA ALA A 65 -13.08 12.23 -5.09
C ALA A 65 -13.51 10.76 -4.88
N ASN A 66 -13.31 9.88 -5.86
CA ASN A 66 -13.80 8.50 -5.84
C ASN A 66 -12.69 7.51 -6.22
N ILE A 67 -12.12 6.85 -5.21
CA ILE A 67 -11.00 5.90 -5.41
C ILE A 67 -11.43 4.67 -6.21
N SER A 68 -12.63 4.15 -5.98
CA SER A 68 -13.15 2.98 -6.70
C SER A 68 -13.36 3.27 -8.18
N ALA A 69 -13.92 4.44 -8.51
CA ALA A 69 -14.06 4.88 -9.89
C ALA A 69 -12.70 5.03 -10.59
N ALA A 70 -11.72 5.66 -9.92
CA ALA A 70 -10.37 5.80 -10.44
C ALA A 70 -9.66 4.45 -10.65
N ARG A 71 -9.80 3.51 -9.70
CA ARG A 71 -9.25 2.15 -9.81
C ARG A 71 -9.86 1.38 -11.00
N ASN A 72 -11.17 1.52 -11.21
CA ASN A 72 -11.83 0.91 -12.37
C ASN A 72 -11.41 1.54 -13.69
N LEU A 73 -11.24 2.86 -13.73
CA LEU A 73 -10.70 3.55 -14.90
C LEU A 73 -9.31 3.02 -15.24
N ALA A 74 -8.43 2.86 -14.24
CA ALA A 74 -7.13 2.22 -14.44
C ALA A 74 -7.26 0.77 -14.97
N LEU A 75 -8.19 -0.02 -14.41
CA LEU A 75 -8.42 -1.42 -14.79
C LEU A 75 -8.85 -1.58 -16.26
N ILE A 76 -9.58 -0.61 -16.80
CA ILE A 76 -9.96 -0.55 -18.23
C ILE A 76 -8.73 -0.40 -19.14
N HIS A 77 -7.73 0.36 -18.71
CA HIS A 77 -6.51 0.63 -19.48
C HIS A 77 -5.33 -0.32 -19.18
N ALA A 78 -5.41 -1.05 -18.07
CA ALA A 78 -4.43 -2.05 -17.64
C ALA A 78 -4.53 -3.33 -18.47
N ALA A 79 -3.43 -3.75 -19.09
CA ALA A 79 -3.33 -4.86 -20.03
C ALA A 79 -2.55 -6.07 -19.50
N GLY A 80 -2.04 -6.01 -18.26
CA GLY A 80 -1.39 -7.13 -17.61
C GLY A 80 -2.38 -8.24 -17.21
N GLU A 81 -1.91 -9.48 -17.21
CA GLU A 81 -2.64 -10.62 -16.64
C GLU A 81 -2.95 -10.42 -15.15
N ILE A 82 -2.04 -9.74 -14.44
CA ILE A 82 -2.18 -9.34 -13.05
C ILE A 82 -2.24 -7.82 -12.95
N VAL A 83 -3.09 -7.31 -12.08
CA VAL A 83 -3.16 -5.88 -11.74
C VAL A 83 -2.73 -5.68 -10.29
N ALA A 84 -1.69 -4.89 -10.06
CA ALA A 84 -1.14 -4.61 -8.73
C ALA A 84 -1.42 -3.15 -8.35
N PHE A 85 -2.12 -2.92 -7.26
CA PHE A 85 -2.48 -1.60 -6.76
C PHE A 85 -1.51 -1.18 -5.65
N ILE A 86 -1.03 0.06 -5.76
CA ILE A 86 -0.21 0.73 -4.76
C ILE A 86 -0.65 2.19 -4.64
N ASP A 87 -0.70 2.71 -3.41
CA ASP A 87 -1.08 4.10 -3.17
C ASP A 87 0.05 5.08 -3.55
N ASP A 88 -0.33 6.31 -3.89
CA ASP A 88 0.60 7.38 -4.27
C ASP A 88 1.59 7.78 -3.16
N ASP A 89 1.27 7.52 -1.89
CA ASP A 89 2.11 7.77 -0.72
C ASP A 89 2.86 6.53 -0.20
N ALA A 90 2.87 5.44 -0.99
CA ALA A 90 3.63 4.23 -0.73
C ALA A 90 4.89 4.13 -1.60
N VAL A 91 5.90 3.41 -1.07
CA VAL A 91 7.17 3.12 -1.74
C VAL A 91 7.38 1.60 -1.72
N PRO A 92 7.34 0.91 -2.87
CA PRO A 92 7.57 -0.53 -2.92
C PRO A 92 9.05 -0.86 -2.71
N GLU A 93 9.34 -1.95 -1.99
CA GLU A 93 10.69 -2.52 -2.00
C GLU A 93 11.03 -3.05 -3.42
N PRO A 94 12.30 -3.07 -3.83
CA PRO A 94 12.68 -3.42 -5.21
C PRO A 94 12.18 -4.78 -5.71
N GLN A 95 12.13 -5.80 -4.84
CA GLN A 95 11.59 -7.12 -5.18
C GLN A 95 10.09 -7.28 -4.91
N TRP A 96 9.39 -6.21 -4.54
CA TRP A 96 7.97 -6.23 -4.17
C TRP A 96 7.11 -6.98 -5.19
N LEU A 97 7.20 -6.60 -6.47
CA LEU A 97 6.34 -7.16 -7.52
C LEU A 97 6.65 -8.64 -7.77
N ARG A 98 7.94 -9.01 -7.77
CA ARG A 98 8.41 -10.40 -7.89
C ARG A 98 7.79 -11.29 -6.84
N HIS A 99 7.81 -10.86 -5.58
CA HIS A 99 7.23 -11.61 -4.47
C HIS A 99 5.71 -11.62 -4.55
N LEU A 100 5.09 -10.45 -4.75
CA LEU A 100 3.64 -10.27 -4.70
C LEU A 100 2.90 -11.18 -5.67
N VAL A 101 3.41 -11.32 -6.89
CA VAL A 101 2.72 -12.06 -7.96
C VAL A 101 3.20 -13.50 -8.13
N ALA A 102 4.23 -13.94 -7.39
CA ALA A 102 4.71 -15.32 -7.45
C ALA A 102 3.59 -16.37 -7.21
N PRO A 103 2.64 -16.16 -6.28
CA PRO A 103 1.52 -17.09 -6.08
C PRO A 103 0.55 -17.20 -7.26
N ALA A 104 0.56 -16.25 -8.21
CA ALA A 104 -0.27 -16.28 -9.41
C ALA A 104 0.11 -17.38 -10.42
N LEU A 105 1.10 -18.21 -10.10
CA LEU A 105 1.33 -19.48 -10.82
C LEU A 105 0.18 -20.47 -10.61
N ARG A 106 -0.49 -20.40 -9.45
CA ARG A 106 -1.68 -21.21 -9.18
C ARG A 106 -2.92 -20.53 -9.76
N SER A 107 -3.74 -21.28 -10.50
CA SER A 107 -4.95 -20.76 -11.18
C SER A 107 -6.06 -20.38 -10.21
N ASP A 108 -6.14 -21.02 -9.05
CA ASP A 108 -7.15 -20.75 -8.01
C ASP A 108 -6.90 -19.45 -7.23
N VAL A 109 -5.68 -18.91 -7.27
CA VAL A 109 -5.33 -17.64 -6.62
C VAL A 109 -5.86 -16.47 -7.43
N GLY A 110 -6.91 -15.82 -6.95
CA GLY A 110 -7.49 -14.63 -7.56
C GLY A 110 -6.96 -13.32 -6.98
N ALA A 111 -6.52 -13.32 -5.72
CA ALA A 111 -6.02 -12.14 -5.01
C ALA A 111 -4.69 -12.42 -4.30
N MET A 112 -3.86 -11.39 -4.17
CA MET A 112 -2.57 -11.41 -3.46
C MET A 112 -2.44 -10.14 -2.62
N GLY A 113 -1.95 -10.25 -1.39
CA GLY A 113 -1.74 -9.13 -0.48
C GLY A 113 -0.35 -9.17 0.15
N GLY A 114 0.30 -8.01 0.22
CA GLY A 114 1.62 -7.88 0.82
C GLY A 114 1.60 -7.20 2.19
N PHE A 115 2.76 -7.14 2.85
CA PHE A 115 2.89 -6.45 4.14
C PHE A 115 3.20 -4.96 3.97
N VAL A 116 2.84 -4.15 4.95
CA VAL A 116 3.02 -2.70 4.90
C VAL A 116 3.87 -2.25 6.08
N ARG A 117 5.01 -1.64 5.80
CA ARG A 117 5.84 -0.94 6.79
C ARG A 117 5.27 0.45 7.05
N GLY A 118 5.21 0.86 8.31
CA GLY A 118 4.72 2.18 8.70
C GLY A 118 5.76 3.30 8.54
N ARG A 119 5.45 4.49 9.08
CA ARG A 119 6.23 5.74 8.95
C ARG A 119 7.73 5.64 9.29
N ASN A 120 8.14 4.73 10.16
CA ASN A 120 9.55 4.57 10.52
C ASN A 120 10.31 3.63 9.55
N GLY A 121 9.62 3.02 8.57
CA GLY A 121 10.20 2.10 7.59
C GLY A 121 10.76 0.80 8.17
N ILE A 122 10.46 0.50 9.45
CA ILE A 122 10.89 -0.73 10.14
C ILE A 122 9.70 -1.48 10.74
N SER A 123 8.83 -0.82 11.49
CA SER A 123 7.68 -1.50 12.11
C SER A 123 6.60 -1.76 11.07
N PHE A 124 5.90 -2.89 11.18
CA PHE A 124 4.73 -3.14 10.35
C PHE A 124 3.55 -2.27 10.81
N GLN A 125 2.90 -1.63 9.84
CA GLN A 125 1.58 -1.04 9.99
C GLN A 125 0.50 -2.09 9.74
N TYR A 126 0.74 -2.99 8.78
CA TYR A 126 -0.20 -4.03 8.37
C TYR A 126 0.56 -5.32 8.06
N LYS A 127 -0.02 -6.43 8.49
CA LYS A 127 0.38 -7.82 8.18
C LYS A 127 -0.88 -8.62 7.84
N ALA A 128 -0.72 -9.93 7.70
CA ALA A 128 -1.76 -10.91 7.42
C ALA A 128 -3.01 -10.77 8.31
N ARG A 129 -4.17 -10.63 7.66
CA ARG A 129 -5.48 -10.56 8.31
C ARG A 129 -6.54 -11.32 7.51
N THR A 130 -7.49 -11.92 8.22
CA THR A 130 -8.76 -12.42 7.67
C THR A 130 -9.87 -11.42 7.96
N LEU A 131 -11.03 -11.61 7.33
CA LEU A 131 -12.27 -10.88 7.55
C LEU A 131 -13.35 -11.87 7.95
N ASP A 132 -14.10 -11.56 9.01
CA ASP A 132 -15.35 -12.25 9.28
C ASP A 132 -16.49 -11.76 8.35
N HIS A 133 -17.69 -12.29 8.55
CA HIS A 133 -18.88 -11.95 7.76
C HIS A 133 -19.30 -10.48 7.91
N GLN A 134 -18.87 -9.81 8.97
CA GLN A 134 -19.12 -8.39 9.22
C GLN A 134 -17.98 -7.49 8.70
N GLY A 135 -16.97 -8.06 8.05
CA GLY A 135 -15.80 -7.32 7.57
C GLY A 135 -14.84 -6.91 8.69
N THR A 136 -14.94 -7.53 9.87
CA THR A 136 -14.03 -7.25 10.98
C THR A 136 -12.70 -7.97 10.75
N PRO A 137 -11.56 -7.26 10.76
CA PRO A 137 -10.27 -7.87 10.54
C PRO A 137 -9.79 -8.67 11.75
N GLN A 138 -9.24 -9.86 11.52
CA GLN A 138 -8.58 -10.69 12.54
C GLN A 138 -7.16 -11.02 12.10
N GLU A 139 -6.18 -10.86 12.98
CA GLU A 139 -4.77 -11.15 12.66
C GLU A 139 -4.54 -12.65 12.48
N VAL A 140 -3.65 -12.99 11.55
CA VAL A 140 -3.24 -14.36 11.28
C VAL A 140 -1.72 -14.43 11.33
N GLU A 141 -1.20 -15.43 12.04
CA GLU A 141 0.23 -15.72 12.04
C GLU A 141 0.59 -16.53 10.80
N LEU A 142 1.62 -16.09 10.10
CA LEU A 142 2.17 -16.74 8.92
C LEU A 142 3.68 -16.91 9.10
N ASP A 143 4.27 -17.81 8.31
CA ASP A 143 5.70 -17.80 8.08
C ASP A 143 6.12 -16.40 7.58
N PRO A 144 7.17 -15.78 8.13
CA PRO A 144 7.56 -14.41 7.79
C PRO A 144 8.32 -14.27 6.46
N LEU A 145 8.66 -15.38 5.80
CA LEU A 145 9.45 -15.45 4.57
C LEU A 145 8.70 -16.15 3.42
N GLN A 146 7.68 -16.96 3.71
CA GLN A 146 6.95 -17.73 2.70
C GLN A 146 5.56 -17.16 2.41
N ALA A 147 5.18 -17.16 1.14
CA ALA A 147 3.80 -16.85 0.75
C ALA A 147 2.86 -17.97 1.20
N THR A 148 1.70 -17.60 1.75
CA THR A 148 0.67 -18.56 2.16
C THR A 148 -0.59 -18.34 1.33
N VAL A 149 -1.08 -19.39 0.67
CA VAL A 149 -2.34 -19.37 -0.08
C VAL A 149 -3.47 -19.84 0.83
N LEU A 150 -4.49 -19.01 1.00
CA LEU A 150 -5.61 -19.26 1.89
C LEU A 150 -6.91 -19.28 1.09
N VAL A 151 -7.69 -20.34 1.28
CA VAL A 151 -9.09 -20.42 0.81
C VAL A 151 -9.97 -19.99 1.98
N PRO A 152 -10.68 -18.86 1.89
CA PRO A 152 -11.50 -18.40 3.00
C PRO A 152 -12.71 -19.32 3.22
N PRO A 153 -13.10 -19.62 4.49
CA PRO A 153 -14.36 -20.29 4.78
C PRO A 153 -15.57 -19.51 4.25
N LYS A 154 -16.70 -20.20 4.06
CA LYS A 154 -17.97 -19.57 3.61
C LYS A 154 -18.33 -18.39 4.53
N GLY A 155 -18.65 -17.25 3.92
CA GLY A 155 -19.01 -16.03 4.64
C GLY A 155 -17.83 -15.26 5.23
N ARG A 156 -16.59 -15.71 5.07
CA ARG A 156 -15.37 -15.00 5.46
C ARG A 156 -14.56 -14.62 4.22
N ALA A 157 -13.54 -13.79 4.41
CA ALA A 157 -12.58 -13.46 3.37
C ALA A 157 -11.16 -13.32 3.94
N ILE A 158 -10.18 -13.23 3.05
CA ILE A 158 -8.82 -12.88 3.40
C ILE A 158 -8.63 -11.41 3.05
N LYS A 159 -8.14 -10.61 4.01
CA LYS A 159 -7.94 -9.19 3.78
C LYS A 159 -6.67 -8.97 2.96
N THR A 160 -6.78 -8.20 1.89
CA THR A 160 -5.66 -7.45 1.30
C THR A 160 -5.77 -5.99 1.73
N GLU A 161 -4.66 -5.28 1.79
CA GLU A 161 -4.66 -3.85 2.12
C GLU A 161 -4.62 -3.03 0.83
N GLY A 162 -5.45 -1.97 0.74
CA GLY A 162 -5.60 -1.18 -0.49
C GLY A 162 -4.31 -0.60 -1.05
N THR A 163 -3.32 -0.37 -0.18
CA THR A 163 -1.99 0.16 -0.52
C THR A 163 -1.01 -0.90 -1.06
N ASN A 164 -1.35 -2.19 -0.91
CA ASN A 164 -0.47 -3.32 -1.28
C ASN A 164 -1.30 -4.57 -1.57
N MET A 165 -1.92 -4.58 -2.75
CA MET A 165 -2.76 -5.68 -3.22
C MET A 165 -2.57 -5.92 -4.70
N ALA A 166 -2.76 -7.16 -5.14
CA ALA A 166 -2.82 -7.51 -6.55
C ALA A 166 -3.94 -8.51 -6.80
N PHE A 167 -4.45 -8.53 -8.02
CA PHE A 167 -5.51 -9.44 -8.43
C PHE A 167 -5.20 -10.00 -9.81
N ARG A 168 -5.67 -11.23 -10.06
CA ARG A 168 -5.88 -11.70 -11.42
C ARG A 168 -6.87 -10.76 -12.10
N ARG A 169 -6.50 -10.22 -13.27
CA ARG A 169 -7.29 -9.21 -13.94
C ARG A 169 -8.66 -9.75 -14.33
N ASP A 170 -8.71 -10.94 -14.92
CA ASP A 170 -9.94 -11.62 -15.32
C ASP A 170 -10.85 -11.92 -14.13
N ALA A 171 -10.29 -12.35 -12.99
CA ALA A 171 -11.04 -12.58 -11.77
C ALA A 171 -11.66 -11.27 -11.22
N LEU A 172 -10.88 -10.19 -11.14
CA LEU A 172 -11.35 -8.89 -10.68
C LEU A 172 -12.43 -8.30 -11.61
N VAL A 173 -12.23 -8.41 -12.93
CA VAL A 173 -13.24 -8.03 -13.92
C VAL A 173 -14.49 -8.90 -13.79
N GLY A 174 -14.33 -10.20 -13.59
CA GLY A 174 -15.43 -11.16 -13.46
C GLY A 174 -16.36 -10.87 -12.28
N ILE A 175 -15.85 -10.27 -11.19
CA ILE A 175 -16.68 -9.81 -10.06
C ILE A 175 -17.16 -8.36 -10.19
N GLY A 176 -16.90 -7.69 -11.32
CA GLY A 176 -17.37 -6.33 -11.62
C GLY A 176 -16.45 -5.20 -11.15
N GLY A 177 -15.18 -5.47 -10.84
CA GLY A 177 -14.21 -4.47 -10.39
C GLY A 177 -14.49 -3.96 -8.96
N PHE A 178 -14.18 -2.68 -8.70
CA PHE A 178 -14.51 -1.97 -7.47
C PHE A 178 -15.90 -1.33 -7.58
N ASP A 179 -16.67 -1.21 -6.49
CA ASP A 179 -17.97 -0.54 -6.56
C ASP A 179 -17.82 0.98 -6.28
N PRO A 180 -18.16 1.87 -7.24
CA PRO A 180 -18.08 3.33 -7.06
C PRO A 180 -18.92 3.91 -5.91
N ALA A 181 -19.83 3.14 -5.31
CA ALA A 181 -20.51 3.51 -4.08
C ALA A 181 -19.52 3.66 -2.89
N PHE A 182 -18.38 2.98 -2.93
CA PHE A 182 -17.26 3.19 -2.02
C PHE A 182 -16.31 4.26 -2.56
N ARG A 183 -16.62 5.53 -2.31
CA ARG A 183 -15.77 6.65 -2.78
C ARG A 183 -14.44 6.74 -2.03
N PHE A 184 -14.40 6.23 -0.80
CA PHE A 184 -13.23 6.09 0.05
C PHE A 184 -13.53 5.09 1.16
N TYR A 185 -12.54 4.29 1.57
CA TYR A 185 -12.64 3.31 2.67
C TYR A 185 -13.53 2.09 2.34
N LEU A 186 -13.07 0.90 2.72
CA LEU A 186 -13.72 -0.42 2.53
C LEU A 186 -13.90 -0.90 1.09
N ASP A 187 -13.44 -0.18 0.08
CA ASP A 187 -13.56 -0.62 -1.31
C ASP A 187 -12.78 -1.91 -1.58
N GLU A 188 -11.59 -2.04 -0.98
CA GLU A 188 -10.80 -3.27 -1.02
C GLU A 188 -11.44 -4.39 -0.19
N THR A 189 -12.11 -4.04 0.91
CA THR A 189 -12.78 -5.02 1.78
C THR A 189 -13.99 -5.63 1.07
N ASP A 190 -14.80 -4.84 0.35
CA ASP A 190 -15.88 -5.33 -0.52
C ASP A 190 -15.34 -6.24 -1.64
N VAL A 191 -14.24 -5.86 -2.30
CA VAL A 191 -13.59 -6.73 -3.31
C VAL A 191 -13.17 -8.06 -2.69
N ASN A 192 -12.50 -8.07 -1.54
CA ASN A 192 -12.07 -9.29 -0.86
C ASN A 192 -13.25 -10.22 -0.50
N MET A 193 -14.35 -9.65 -0.01
CA MET A 193 -15.59 -10.41 0.28
C MET A 193 -16.21 -11.00 -1.00
N ARG A 194 -16.21 -10.25 -2.11
CA ARG A 194 -16.73 -10.75 -3.40
C ARG A 194 -15.83 -11.80 -4.04
N MET A 195 -14.50 -11.65 -3.96
CA MET A 195 -13.53 -12.65 -4.43
C MET A 195 -13.71 -13.97 -3.68
N ALA A 196 -13.86 -13.92 -2.35
CA ALA A 196 -14.13 -15.10 -1.53
C ALA A 196 -15.43 -15.80 -1.93
N ARG A 197 -16.52 -15.04 -2.14
CA ARG A 197 -17.81 -15.58 -2.59
C ARG A 197 -17.74 -16.21 -3.98
N ALA A 198 -16.88 -15.69 -4.85
CA ALA A 198 -16.62 -16.25 -6.18
C ALA A 198 -15.70 -17.50 -6.15
N GLY A 199 -15.23 -17.91 -4.97
CA GLY A 199 -14.44 -19.13 -4.79
C GLY A 199 -12.93 -18.98 -5.02
N TYR A 200 -12.44 -17.75 -5.16
CA TYR A 200 -11.00 -17.52 -5.34
C TYR A 200 -10.23 -17.64 -4.02
N ALA A 201 -9.04 -18.24 -4.09
CA ALA A 201 -8.07 -18.20 -3.02
C ALA A 201 -7.35 -16.83 -2.99
N THR A 202 -6.87 -16.46 -1.81
CA THR A 202 -6.05 -15.25 -1.61
C THR A 202 -4.69 -15.65 -1.05
N ALA A 203 -3.62 -15.16 -1.67
CA ALA A 203 -2.27 -15.34 -1.16
C ALA A 203 -1.86 -14.15 -0.28
N LEU A 204 -1.25 -14.43 0.88
CA LEU A 204 -0.61 -13.43 1.72
C LEU A 204 0.91 -13.60 1.62
N VAL A 205 1.60 -12.52 1.27
CA VAL A 205 3.00 -12.53 0.83
C VAL A 205 3.86 -11.62 1.72
N PRO A 206 4.50 -12.16 2.78
CA PRO A 206 5.29 -11.38 3.74
C PRO A 206 6.44 -10.56 3.13
N LEU A 207 7.07 -11.08 2.07
CA LEU A 207 8.19 -10.42 1.39
C LEU A 207 7.76 -9.36 0.35
N ALA A 208 6.47 -9.32 0.00
CA ALA A 208 5.92 -8.25 -0.84
C ALA A 208 5.68 -7.01 0.04
N GLN A 209 6.74 -6.24 0.32
CA GLN A 209 6.66 -5.12 1.26
C GLN A 209 6.61 -3.77 0.55
N VAL A 210 5.72 -2.89 1.04
CA VAL A 210 5.72 -1.47 0.72
C VAL A 210 5.91 -0.64 2.00
N HIS A 211 6.54 0.53 1.88
CA HIS A 211 6.67 1.50 2.95
C HIS A 211 5.61 2.58 2.75
N HIS A 212 4.65 2.62 3.66
CA HIS A 212 3.55 3.56 3.63
C HIS A 212 3.67 4.49 4.83
N GLY A 213 3.97 5.75 4.52
CA GLY A 213 3.92 6.83 5.49
C GLY A 213 2.64 7.60 5.23
N PHE A 214 1.67 7.51 6.15
CA PHE A 214 0.41 8.26 6.06
C PHE A 214 0.67 9.71 5.64
N ALA A 215 0.33 10.07 4.39
CA ALA A 215 0.37 11.45 3.96
C ALA A 215 -0.85 12.20 4.51
N GLU A 216 -0.70 13.52 4.66
CA GLU A 216 -1.82 14.42 4.88
C GLU A 216 -2.81 14.33 3.70
N SER A 217 -4.07 14.63 3.97
CA SER A 217 -5.12 14.74 2.96
C SER A 217 -6.23 15.67 3.46
N ALA A 218 -7.16 16.00 2.59
CA ALA A 218 -8.41 16.66 2.97
C ALA A 218 -9.15 15.96 4.14
N ARG A 219 -8.96 14.64 4.29
CA ARG A 219 -9.64 13.81 5.30
C ARG A 219 -8.84 13.61 6.59
N ARG A 220 -7.54 13.91 6.61
CA ARG A 220 -6.66 13.58 7.75
C ARG A 220 -5.40 14.45 7.77
N ARG A 221 -5.05 14.96 8.95
CA ARG A 221 -3.77 15.66 9.20
C ARG A 221 -2.56 14.70 9.18
N ASP A 222 -1.36 15.25 9.17
CA ASP A 222 -0.09 14.51 9.25
C ASP A 222 0.08 13.71 10.56
N ASP A 223 -0.51 14.17 11.66
CA ASP A 223 -0.55 13.51 12.97
C ASP A 223 -1.70 12.49 13.15
N ARG A 224 -2.34 12.15 12.03
CA ARG A 224 -3.44 11.18 11.86
C ARG A 224 -4.80 11.60 12.41
N VAL A 225 -4.96 12.83 12.88
CA VAL A 225 -6.27 13.31 13.32
C VAL A 225 -7.24 13.39 12.13
N PRO A 226 -8.44 12.80 12.22
CA PRO A 226 -9.47 12.92 11.19
C PRO A 226 -9.92 14.38 11.01
N ARG A 227 -10.02 14.83 9.76
CA ARG A 227 -10.65 16.11 9.39
C ARG A 227 -12.12 15.93 9.00
N ASP A 228 -12.46 14.76 8.48
CA ASP A 228 -13.81 14.37 8.03
C ASP A 228 -14.03 12.85 8.19
N LEU A 229 -15.27 12.45 8.50
CA LEU A 229 -15.72 11.06 8.64
C LEU A 229 -16.91 10.73 7.72
N PHE A 230 -17.38 11.65 6.88
CA PHE A 230 -18.56 11.46 6.03
C PHE A 230 -18.44 10.23 5.13
N GLU A 231 -17.35 10.12 4.36
CA GLU A 231 -17.16 8.96 3.47
C GLU A 231 -16.96 7.64 4.23
N ILE A 232 -16.41 7.68 5.45
CA ILE A 232 -16.30 6.48 6.30
C ILE A 232 -17.69 5.98 6.68
N GLY A 233 -18.58 6.88 7.12
CA GLY A 233 -19.97 6.54 7.43
C GLY A 233 -20.73 6.01 6.22
N ALA A 234 -20.56 6.68 5.07
CA ALA A 234 -21.24 6.29 3.84
C ALA A 234 -20.79 4.90 3.35
N SER A 235 -19.49 4.63 3.37
CA SER A 235 -18.94 3.32 3.00
C SER A 235 -19.38 2.21 3.96
N TRP A 236 -19.52 2.48 5.26
CA TRP A 236 -20.09 1.50 6.19
C TRP A 236 -21.54 1.14 5.86
N ALA A 237 -22.38 2.13 5.49
CA ALA A 237 -23.76 1.85 5.08
C ALA A 237 -23.81 1.00 3.80
N VAL A 238 -22.96 1.31 2.80
CA VAL A 238 -22.86 0.52 1.57
C VAL A 238 -22.40 -0.91 1.89
N PHE A 239 -21.36 -1.06 2.72
CA PHE A 239 -20.85 -2.37 3.13
C PHE A 239 -21.93 -3.21 3.82
N GLN A 240 -22.65 -2.63 4.79
CA GLN A 240 -23.74 -3.30 5.49
C GLN A 240 -24.82 -3.78 4.53
N ARG A 241 -25.24 -2.92 3.60
CA ARG A 241 -26.27 -3.25 2.60
C ARG A 241 -25.88 -4.42 1.69
N LYS A 242 -24.57 -4.63 1.46
CA LYS A 242 -24.03 -5.70 0.61
C LYS A 242 -23.66 -6.99 1.32
N HIS A 243 -23.20 -6.90 2.58
CA HIS A 243 -22.51 -8.02 3.22
C HIS A 243 -23.15 -8.49 4.52
N ILE A 244 -23.90 -7.63 5.20
CA ILE A 244 -24.45 -7.91 6.53
C ILE A 244 -25.96 -8.11 6.45
N ALA A 245 -26.46 -9.14 7.14
CA ALA A 245 -27.87 -9.46 7.23
C ALA A 245 -28.65 -8.29 7.87
N ASN A 246 -29.89 -8.04 7.42
CA ASN A 246 -30.64 -6.83 7.79
C ASN A 246 -30.81 -6.65 9.31
N ASP A 247 -31.04 -7.75 10.02
CA ASP A 247 -31.23 -7.85 11.46
C ASP A 247 -29.97 -7.55 12.27
N GLU A 248 -28.78 -7.80 11.73
CA GLU A 248 -27.49 -7.52 12.40
C GLU A 248 -27.00 -6.07 12.20
N ARG A 249 -27.53 -5.35 11.20
CA ARG A 249 -27.00 -4.04 10.77
C ARG A 249 -27.01 -2.99 11.87
N ALA A 250 -28.07 -2.94 12.68
CA ALA A 250 -28.21 -1.95 13.73
C ALA A 250 -27.14 -2.12 14.83
N GLU A 251 -26.93 -3.35 15.29
CA GLU A 251 -25.89 -3.67 16.27
C GLU A 251 -24.49 -3.41 15.70
N HIS A 252 -24.24 -3.88 14.48
CA HIS A 252 -22.98 -3.65 13.79
C HIS A 252 -22.68 -2.16 13.65
N TRP A 253 -23.65 -1.35 13.22
CA TRP A 253 -23.46 0.11 13.12
C TRP A 253 -23.12 0.75 14.47
N THR A 254 -23.77 0.31 15.54
CA THR A 254 -23.51 0.80 16.90
C THR A 254 -22.06 0.53 17.32
N LYS A 255 -21.53 -0.66 16.99
CA LYS A 255 -20.10 -0.99 17.19
C LYS A 255 -19.18 -0.07 16.41
N GLN A 256 -19.46 0.19 15.12
CA GLN A 256 -18.62 1.09 14.30
C GLN A 256 -18.62 2.53 14.81
N VAL A 257 -19.79 3.05 15.19
CA VAL A 257 -19.93 4.38 15.82
C VAL A 257 -19.15 4.45 17.13
N GLY A 258 -19.23 3.40 17.96
CA GLY A 258 -18.48 3.30 19.21
C GLY A 258 -16.96 3.31 18.99
N ALA A 259 -16.48 2.57 17.99
CA ALA A 259 -15.05 2.50 17.65
C ALA A 259 -14.50 3.85 17.15
N GLU A 260 -15.20 4.53 16.24
CA GLU A 260 -14.79 5.85 15.76
C GLU A 260 -14.85 6.89 16.89
N ARG A 261 -15.91 6.86 17.73
CA ARG A 261 -16.00 7.75 18.89
C ARG A 261 -14.82 7.54 19.84
N LYS A 262 -14.48 6.29 20.17
CA LYS A 262 -13.32 5.96 21.01
C LYS A 262 -12.04 6.54 20.43
N ARG A 263 -11.78 6.34 19.13
CA ARG A 263 -10.61 6.89 18.43
C ARG A 263 -10.55 8.42 18.50
N LEU A 264 -11.68 9.11 18.33
CA LEU A 264 -11.72 10.57 18.43
C LEU A 264 -11.45 11.05 19.87
N LEU A 265 -11.96 10.33 20.88
CA LEU A 265 -11.68 10.63 22.28
C LEU A 265 -10.21 10.42 22.64
N GLU A 266 -9.54 9.40 22.10
CA GLU A 266 -8.09 9.21 22.27
C GLU A 266 -7.29 10.40 21.72
N HIS A 267 -7.68 10.96 20.58
CA HIS A 267 -7.09 12.18 20.04
C HIS A 267 -7.39 13.42 20.89
N MET A 268 -8.60 13.52 21.45
CA MET A 268 -8.99 14.61 22.35
C MET A 268 -8.19 14.57 23.65
N VAL A 269 -8.06 13.39 24.28
CA VAL A 269 -7.23 13.18 25.49
C VAL A 269 -5.77 13.50 25.21
N ALA A 270 -5.28 13.20 24.01
CA ALA A 270 -3.93 13.57 23.57
C ALA A 270 -3.76 15.06 23.21
N GLY A 271 -4.77 15.91 23.43
CA GLY A 271 -4.73 17.35 23.17
C GLY A 271 -4.77 17.74 21.69
N ARG A 272 -5.16 16.82 20.80
CA ARG A 272 -5.13 17.05 19.33
C ARG A 272 -6.48 17.40 18.72
N LEU A 273 -7.55 17.26 19.50
CA LEU A 273 -8.94 17.58 19.19
C LEU A 273 -9.62 18.24 20.38
N GLU A 274 -10.60 19.11 20.13
CA GLU A 274 -11.48 19.65 21.16
C GLU A 274 -12.84 18.93 21.18
N PRO A 275 -13.64 19.05 22.26
CA PRO A 275 -14.97 18.44 22.33
C PRO A 275 -15.90 18.81 21.16
N ARG A 276 -15.81 20.05 20.65
CA ARG A 276 -16.57 20.51 19.48
C ARG A 276 -16.18 19.78 18.20
N ASP A 277 -14.90 19.43 18.03
CA ASP A 277 -14.45 18.67 16.87
C ASP A 277 -14.96 17.25 16.89
N VAL A 278 -14.93 16.60 18.06
CA VAL A 278 -15.48 15.25 18.22
C VAL A 278 -16.96 15.25 17.82
N ARG A 279 -17.75 16.22 18.30
CA ARG A 279 -19.17 16.35 17.94
C ARG A 279 -19.36 16.57 16.43
N ARG A 280 -18.58 17.47 15.81
CA ARG A 280 -18.63 17.76 14.37
C ARG A 280 -18.29 16.54 13.52
N LEU A 281 -17.22 15.81 13.86
CA LEU A 281 -16.78 14.62 13.14
C LEU A 281 -17.80 13.49 13.26
N MET A 282 -18.36 13.25 14.45
CA MET A 282 -19.42 12.26 14.64
C MET A 282 -20.71 12.63 13.89
N LYS A 283 -21.08 13.91 13.83
CA LYS A 283 -22.19 14.37 12.99
C LYS A 283 -21.93 14.06 11.50
N GLY A 284 -20.71 14.29 11.03
CA GLY A 284 -20.27 13.92 9.67
C GLY A 284 -20.39 12.42 9.42
N LEU A 285 -19.94 11.57 10.35
CA LEU A 285 -20.06 10.11 10.28
C LEU A 285 -21.53 9.67 10.10
N HIS A 286 -22.46 10.19 10.92
CA HIS A 286 -23.88 9.85 10.83
C HIS A 286 -24.54 10.38 9.54
N ALA A 287 -24.23 11.60 9.11
CA ALA A 287 -24.73 12.16 7.86
C ALA A 287 -24.24 11.33 6.65
N GLY A 288 -22.97 10.93 6.67
CA GLY A 288 -22.39 10.02 5.69
C GLY A 288 -23.13 8.68 5.64
N TYR A 289 -23.36 8.07 6.81
CA TYR A 289 -24.09 6.80 6.90
C TYR A 289 -25.50 6.91 6.30
N ALA A 290 -26.25 7.97 6.63
CA ALA A 290 -27.57 8.21 6.03
C ALA A 290 -27.51 8.32 4.50
N GLN A 291 -26.52 9.04 3.96
CA GLN A 291 -26.32 9.14 2.51
C GLN A 291 -25.88 7.82 1.88
N GLY A 292 -25.05 7.02 2.56
CA GLY A 292 -24.64 5.70 2.08
C GLY A 292 -25.80 4.69 1.98
N GLN A 293 -26.87 4.87 2.75
CA GLN A 293 -28.10 4.06 2.62
C GLN A 293 -28.78 4.23 1.26
N THR A 294 -28.62 5.38 0.61
CA THR A 294 -29.26 5.69 -0.67
C THR A 294 -28.33 5.57 -1.87
N ARG A 295 -27.01 5.34 -1.66
CA ARG A 295 -26.06 5.13 -2.76
C ARG A 295 -26.47 3.91 -3.60
N THR A 296 -26.59 4.09 -4.90
CA THR A 296 -26.79 2.97 -5.83
C THR A 296 -25.49 2.18 -5.93
N PHE A 297 -25.59 0.84 -5.87
CA PHE A 297 -24.45 -0.02 -6.16
C PHE A 297 -24.07 0.14 -7.63
N GLY A 298 -22.79 0.37 -7.90
CA GLY A 298 -22.27 0.41 -9.26
C GLY A 298 -21.50 -0.86 -9.55
N SER A 299 -21.95 -1.64 -10.54
CA SER A 299 -21.05 -2.51 -11.29
C SER A 299 -20.47 -1.70 -12.45
N VAL A 300 -19.14 -1.60 -12.56
CA VAL A 300 -18.55 -1.09 -13.79
C VAL A 300 -18.47 -2.26 -14.77
N THR A 301 -19.08 -2.11 -15.95
CA THR A 301 -18.81 -3.02 -17.07
C THR A 301 -17.38 -2.78 -17.54
N VAL A 302 -16.44 -3.46 -16.90
CA VAL A 302 -15.04 -3.42 -17.30
C VAL A 302 -14.87 -4.37 -18.48
N ALA A 303 -14.37 -3.86 -19.60
CA ALA A 303 -14.12 -4.67 -20.77
C ALA A 303 -13.16 -5.82 -20.43
N ARG A 304 -13.51 -7.04 -20.89
CA ARG A 304 -12.65 -8.22 -20.75
C ARG A 304 -11.27 -7.98 -21.34
N HIS A 305 -11.20 -7.25 -22.44
CA HIS A 305 -9.93 -6.84 -23.05
C HIS A 305 -9.59 -5.39 -22.68
N PRO A 306 -8.30 -5.09 -22.48
CA PRO A 306 -7.86 -3.73 -22.19
C PRO A 306 -8.07 -2.81 -23.41
N VAL A 307 -8.38 -1.54 -23.15
CA VAL A 307 -8.54 -0.53 -24.21
C VAL A 307 -7.20 -0.18 -24.87
N LEU A 308 -6.11 -0.25 -24.11
CA LEU A 308 -4.76 0.04 -24.59
C LEU A 308 -3.90 -1.22 -24.54
N PRO A 309 -2.99 -1.44 -25.51
CA PRO A 309 -2.06 -2.57 -25.49
C PRO A 309 -1.11 -2.48 -24.29
N PHE A 310 -0.53 -3.61 -23.90
CA PHE A 310 0.49 -3.65 -22.83
C PHE A 310 1.71 -2.81 -23.22
N ARG A 311 2.12 -1.86 -22.38
CA ARG A 311 3.26 -0.97 -22.60
C ARG A 311 4.35 -1.25 -21.56
N PRO A 312 5.28 -2.17 -21.84
CA PRO A 312 6.28 -2.58 -20.86
C PRO A 312 7.13 -1.38 -20.43
N ALA A 313 7.25 -1.17 -19.13
CA ALA A 313 8.19 -0.23 -18.57
C ALA A 313 9.62 -0.62 -18.97
N ALA A 314 10.42 0.36 -19.34
CA ALA A 314 11.84 0.17 -19.64
C ALA A 314 12.61 -0.06 -18.33
N VAL A 315 12.65 -1.31 -17.87
CA VAL A 315 13.38 -1.69 -16.66
C VAL A 315 14.80 -2.08 -17.06
N LEU A 316 15.83 -1.44 -16.50
CA LEU A 316 17.23 -1.87 -16.66
C LEU A 316 17.57 -2.97 -15.64
N PRO A 317 18.47 -3.92 -15.93
CA PRO A 317 19.02 -4.79 -14.89
C PRO A 317 19.76 -3.91 -13.88
N ARG A 318 19.24 -3.83 -12.65
CA ARG A 318 19.76 -2.92 -11.62
C ARG A 318 20.67 -3.67 -10.65
N LYS A 319 21.88 -3.16 -10.45
CA LYS A 319 22.76 -3.62 -9.36
C LYS A 319 22.27 -3.06 -8.03
N ALA A 320 22.35 -3.84 -6.97
CA ALA A 320 21.99 -3.41 -5.63
C ALA A 320 23.26 -3.07 -4.82
N GLY A 321 23.32 -1.83 -4.31
CA GLY A 321 24.40 -1.32 -3.48
C GLY A 321 23.98 -1.23 -2.01
N PHE A 322 24.90 -1.56 -1.10
CA PHE A 322 24.72 -1.34 0.33
C PHE A 322 26.00 -0.79 0.95
N VAL A 323 25.93 0.41 1.52
CA VAL A 323 27.07 1.05 2.20
C VAL A 323 26.70 1.45 3.61
N ALA A 324 27.60 1.20 4.57
CA ALA A 324 27.44 1.64 5.95
C ALA A 324 28.50 2.68 6.32
N VAL A 325 28.07 3.84 6.79
CA VAL A 325 28.92 4.98 7.11
C VAL A 325 28.65 5.52 8.51
N ARG A 326 29.58 6.31 9.05
CA ARG A 326 29.35 7.06 10.29
C ARG A 326 28.49 8.30 10.00
N ALA A 327 27.84 8.84 11.03
CA ALA A 327 26.99 10.03 10.91
C ALA A 327 27.66 11.20 10.16
N LEU A 328 28.94 11.48 10.46
CA LEU A 328 29.73 12.56 9.82
C LEU A 328 29.91 12.37 8.30
N GLN A 329 29.84 11.13 7.82
CA GLN A 329 29.99 10.77 6.40
C GLN A 329 28.64 10.61 5.69
N GLY A 330 27.52 10.79 6.41
CA GLY A 330 26.18 10.46 5.93
C GLY A 330 25.77 11.23 4.68
N ALA A 331 25.93 12.56 4.69
CA ALA A 331 25.53 13.41 3.56
C ALA A 331 26.30 13.06 2.27
N ALA A 332 27.62 12.94 2.36
CA ALA A 332 28.47 12.57 1.23
C ALA A 332 28.11 11.19 0.67
N ALA A 333 27.86 10.20 1.54
CA ALA A 333 27.48 8.85 1.12
C ALA A 333 26.10 8.81 0.43
N ILE A 334 25.13 9.60 0.91
CA ILE A 334 23.81 9.72 0.29
C ILE A 334 23.91 10.37 -1.09
N ASN A 335 24.70 11.44 -1.23
CA ASN A 335 24.90 12.09 -2.53
C ASN A 335 25.59 11.17 -3.55
N ALA A 336 26.62 10.42 -3.13
CA ALA A 336 27.28 9.44 -3.98
C ALA A 336 26.35 8.29 -4.38
N ALA A 337 25.49 7.82 -3.46
CA ALA A 337 24.45 6.85 -3.76
C ALA A 337 23.40 7.41 -4.73
N ALA A 338 23.00 8.67 -4.59
CA ALA A 338 22.05 9.31 -5.50
C ALA A 338 22.60 9.38 -6.94
N ALA A 339 23.90 9.65 -7.11
CA ALA A 339 24.55 9.60 -8.43
C ALA A 339 24.45 8.20 -9.07
N ARG A 340 24.82 7.15 -8.33
CA ARG A 340 24.69 5.75 -8.81
C ARG A 340 23.24 5.32 -9.04
N ALA A 341 22.29 5.84 -8.26
CA ALA A 341 20.87 5.56 -8.45
C ALA A 341 20.33 6.13 -9.77
N LYS A 342 20.80 7.32 -10.18
CA LYS A 342 20.51 7.90 -11.50
C LYS A 342 21.08 7.06 -12.66
N GLU A 343 22.22 6.42 -12.44
CA GLU A 343 22.83 5.46 -13.39
C GLU A 343 22.12 4.09 -13.40
N GLY A 344 21.07 3.91 -12.60
CA GLY A 344 20.25 2.70 -12.60
C GLY A 344 20.49 1.74 -11.44
N SER A 345 21.36 2.06 -10.48
CA SER A 345 21.58 1.21 -9.29
C SER A 345 20.45 1.37 -8.25
N ILE A 346 20.27 0.36 -7.41
CA ILE A 346 19.39 0.40 -6.23
C ILE A 346 20.29 0.57 -5.02
N GLU A 347 20.28 1.75 -4.41
CA GLU A 347 21.26 2.08 -3.38
C GLU A 347 20.65 2.13 -1.98
N THR A 348 21.31 1.45 -1.04
CA THR A 348 21.00 1.52 0.40
C THR A 348 22.18 2.11 1.18
N VAL A 349 21.92 3.18 1.94
CA VAL A 349 22.88 3.82 2.83
C VAL A 349 22.46 3.64 4.29
N LEU A 350 23.29 2.98 5.08
CA LEU A 350 23.15 2.87 6.53
C LEU A 350 24.03 3.92 7.22
N VAL A 351 23.41 4.90 7.87
CA VAL A 351 24.08 5.98 8.61
C VAL A 351 24.01 5.70 10.11
N LEU A 352 25.17 5.48 10.72
CA LEU A 352 25.28 5.10 12.14
C LEU A 352 25.91 6.21 12.99
N SER A 353 25.17 6.65 14.01
CA SER A 353 25.71 7.48 15.10
C SER A 353 26.24 6.60 16.24
N LEU A 354 27.13 7.12 17.09
CA LEU A 354 27.63 6.42 18.29
C LEU A 354 26.63 6.52 19.46
N THR A 355 25.38 6.14 19.22
CA THR A 355 24.27 6.29 20.17
C THR A 355 23.41 5.03 20.25
N ALA A 356 22.38 5.07 21.09
CA ALA A 356 21.30 4.09 21.15
C ALA A 356 20.02 4.53 20.39
N LEU A 357 20.11 5.52 19.49
CA LEU A 357 18.95 5.99 18.72
C LEU A 357 18.30 4.85 17.93
N PHE A 358 16.97 4.78 17.96
CA PHE A 358 16.22 3.77 17.22
C PHE A 358 16.33 3.99 15.72
N HIS A 359 16.33 2.90 14.96
CA HIS A 359 16.48 3.01 13.52
C HIS A 359 15.19 3.46 12.83
N ARG A 360 15.38 4.25 11.78
CA ARG A 360 14.36 4.63 10.83
C ARG A 360 14.88 4.39 9.41
N VAL A 361 14.01 3.91 8.53
CA VAL A 361 14.26 3.80 7.10
C VAL A 361 13.37 4.79 6.36
N THR A 362 13.96 5.51 5.41
CA THR A 362 13.27 6.37 4.47
C THR A 362 13.74 6.05 3.05
N PHE A 363 12.88 6.33 2.07
CA PHE A 363 13.27 6.40 0.67
C PHE A 363 13.25 7.87 0.29
N GLU A 364 14.43 8.43 0.01
CA GLU A 364 14.61 9.85 -0.28
C GLU A 364 14.22 10.15 -1.74
N GLN A 365 13.86 11.41 -2.03
CA GLN A 365 13.41 11.82 -3.37
C GLN A 365 14.44 11.55 -4.48
N GLN A 366 15.73 11.49 -4.15
CA GLN A 366 16.80 11.16 -5.10
C GLN A 366 16.89 9.66 -5.45
N GLY A 367 15.95 8.83 -4.96
CA GLY A 367 15.92 7.41 -5.27
C GLY A 367 16.83 6.55 -4.40
N VAL A 368 17.11 6.98 -3.16
CA VAL A 368 18.04 6.27 -2.27
C VAL A 368 17.32 5.78 -1.01
N TRP A 369 17.55 4.53 -0.64
CA TRP A 369 17.11 4.01 0.65
C TRP A 369 18.09 4.42 1.74
N VAL A 370 17.62 5.16 2.75
CA VAL A 370 18.46 5.62 3.85
C VAL A 370 17.95 5.06 5.16
N GLN A 371 18.80 4.30 5.84
CA GLN A 371 18.57 3.86 7.21
C GLN A 371 19.42 4.69 8.16
N ARG A 372 18.79 5.43 9.07
CA ARG A 372 19.48 6.21 10.12
C ARG A 372 19.22 5.60 11.47
N GLY A 373 20.23 5.52 12.33
CA GLY A 373 20.09 5.01 13.69
C GLY A 373 21.38 5.05 14.51
N GLY A 374 21.29 4.63 15.75
CA GLY A 374 22.41 4.47 16.66
C GLY A 374 23.08 3.11 16.50
N LEU A 375 24.41 3.08 16.54
CA LEU A 375 25.19 1.83 16.50
C LEU A 375 24.65 0.80 17.51
N PHE A 376 24.26 1.28 18.70
CA PHE A 376 23.81 0.46 19.82
C PHE A 376 22.29 0.39 19.97
N GLY A 377 21.53 1.13 19.15
CA GLY A 377 20.08 1.23 19.27
C GLY A 377 19.35 0.11 18.53
N ARG A 378 18.15 -0.28 18.98
CA ARG A 378 17.33 -1.27 18.26
C ARG A 378 16.86 -0.80 16.88
N ALA A 379 16.76 -1.73 15.94
CA ALA A 379 15.98 -1.54 14.73
C ALA A 379 14.53 -1.98 14.91
N GLU A 380 14.31 -3.26 15.20
CA GLU A 380 12.98 -3.83 15.42
C GLU A 380 12.51 -3.64 16.86
N ARG A 381 11.19 -3.54 17.06
CA ARG A 381 10.61 -3.28 18.39
C ARG A 381 10.85 -4.42 19.39
N SER A 382 11.01 -5.65 18.89
CA SER A 382 11.32 -6.85 19.65
C SER A 382 12.78 -6.92 20.14
N GLU A 383 13.67 -6.08 19.60
CA GLU A 383 15.06 -6.06 20.03
C GLU A 383 15.25 -5.32 21.36
N PRO A 384 16.31 -5.67 22.13
CA PRO A 384 16.74 -4.89 23.28
C PRO A 384 16.99 -3.43 22.91
N ILE A 385 16.58 -2.49 23.78
CA ILE A 385 16.72 -1.05 23.58
C ILE A 385 18.19 -0.66 23.31
N PHE A 386 19.12 -1.36 23.97
CA PHE A 386 20.57 -1.18 23.82
C PHE A 386 21.25 -2.52 23.54
N ARG A 387 22.22 -2.53 22.63
CA ARG A 387 23.13 -3.66 22.38
C ARG A 387 24.52 -3.16 22.02
N LEU A 388 25.52 -3.56 22.80
CA LEU A 388 26.91 -3.29 22.44
C LEU A 388 27.30 -4.08 21.18
N THR A 389 27.77 -3.39 20.14
CA THR A 389 28.13 -4.00 18.85
C THR A 389 29.13 -3.12 18.10
N THR A 390 29.78 -3.69 17.09
CA THR A 390 30.66 -2.96 16.17
C THR A 390 29.91 -2.49 14.92
N LYS A 391 30.48 -1.50 14.20
CA LYS A 391 29.93 -1.00 12.93
C LYS A 391 29.74 -2.12 11.91
N SER A 392 30.74 -3.01 11.77
CA SER A 392 30.72 -4.12 10.82
C SER A 392 29.63 -5.14 11.15
N ARG A 393 29.52 -5.56 12.41
CA ARG A 393 28.45 -6.47 12.86
C ARG A 393 27.06 -5.86 12.65
N ARG A 394 26.91 -4.55 12.93
CA ARG A 394 25.64 -3.85 12.68
C ARG A 394 25.31 -3.79 11.20
N ALA A 395 26.26 -3.40 10.36
CA ALA A 395 26.08 -3.34 8.91
C ALA A 395 25.70 -4.70 8.31
N ALA A 396 26.40 -5.78 8.69
CA ALA A 396 26.10 -7.14 8.22
C ALA A 396 24.68 -7.59 8.62
N ARG A 397 24.25 -7.26 9.84
CA ARG A 397 22.90 -7.57 10.31
C ARG A 397 21.82 -6.83 9.52
N GLU A 398 21.96 -5.52 9.34
CA GLU A 398 20.98 -4.72 8.59
C GLU A 398 20.96 -5.09 7.10
N ARG A 399 22.13 -5.41 6.51
CA ARG A 399 22.21 -5.92 5.14
C ARG A 399 21.42 -7.22 4.98
N ARG A 400 21.62 -8.20 5.87
CA ARG A 400 20.86 -9.46 5.86
C ARG A 400 19.36 -9.24 5.99
N ARG A 401 18.92 -8.30 6.85
CA ARG A 401 17.50 -8.01 7.08
C ARG A 401 16.76 -7.55 5.82
N VAL A 402 17.43 -6.83 4.92
CA VAL A 402 16.81 -6.28 3.70
C VAL A 402 17.25 -6.99 2.42
N ALA A 403 18.02 -8.08 2.53
CA ALA A 403 18.68 -8.70 1.39
C ALA A 403 17.68 -9.23 0.34
N GLN A 404 16.69 -10.02 0.78
CA GLN A 404 15.63 -10.57 -0.08
C GLN A 404 14.68 -9.50 -0.65
N LEU A 405 14.56 -8.35 0.03
CA LEU A 405 13.68 -7.26 -0.40
C LEU A 405 14.33 -6.41 -1.49
N ARG A 406 15.67 -6.29 -1.46
CA ARG A 406 16.44 -5.37 -2.30
C ARG A 406 17.38 -6.04 -3.30
N GLY A 407 17.42 -7.38 -3.33
CA GLY A 407 18.30 -8.14 -4.21
C GLY A 407 19.78 -7.98 -3.86
N LEU A 408 20.13 -7.99 -2.58
CA LEU A 408 21.53 -7.87 -2.12
C LEU A 408 22.25 -9.22 -1.97
N GLU A 409 21.58 -10.32 -2.35
CA GLU A 409 22.09 -11.70 -2.17
C GLU A 409 23.08 -12.12 -3.25
N ASP A 410 23.14 -11.39 -4.37
CA ASP A 410 24.03 -11.67 -5.52
C ASP A 410 25.32 -10.81 -5.54
N ALA A 411 25.75 -10.23 -4.41
CA ALA A 411 26.88 -9.29 -4.34
C ALA A 411 27.91 -9.60 -3.26
#